data_AF-A0A2X4T4G2-F1
#
_entry.id   AF-A0A2X4T4G2-F1
#
_cell.length_a   1.000
_cell.length_b   1.000
_cell.length_c   1.000
_cell.angle_alpha   90.00
_cell.angle_beta   90.00
_cell.angle_gamma   90.00
#
_symmetry.space_group_name_H-M   'P 1'
#
loop_
_entity.id
_entity.type
_entity.pdbx_description
1 polymer ?
#
loop_
_entity_poly.entity_id
_entity_poly.type
_entity_poly.pdbx_seq_one_letter_code
_entity_poly.pdbx_strand_id
1 'polypeptide(L)' 'MNDVAETLDPLRLPLTGERLIEASAGTGKTFTIAALYLRLLLGLGSAAAFPRPLTVEELLVVTFTEAATEELRGSNSQ' A
#
# COMPACT_ATOMS: atom_id res chain seq x y z
N MET A 1 -15.79 -15.65 -13.31
CA MET A 1 -14.95 -14.60 -12.71
C MET A 1 -15.79 -13.34 -12.77
N ASN A 2 -16.26 -12.79 -11.65
CA ASN A 2 -16.94 -11.50 -11.68
C ASN A 2 -15.85 -10.43 -11.76
N ASP A 3 -15.52 -9.99 -12.99
CA ASP A 3 -14.52 -8.96 -13.29
C ASP A 3 -15.04 -7.53 -13.03
N VAL A 4 -15.78 -7.33 -11.95
CA VAL A 4 -16.14 -5.98 -11.52
C VAL A 4 -15.22 -5.61 -10.37
N ALA A 5 -14.22 -4.77 -10.65
CA ALA A 5 -13.38 -4.17 -9.63
C ALA A 5 -14.28 -3.42 -8.63
N GLU A 6 -14.20 -3.79 -7.35
CA GLU A 6 -14.93 -3.12 -6.28
C GLU A 6 -14.25 -1.78 -5.92
N THR A 7 -15.05 -0.83 -5.43
CA THR A 7 -14.51 0.43 -4.91
C THR A 7 -13.55 0.15 -3.76
N LEU A 8 -12.29 0.53 -3.94
CA LEU A 8 -11.25 0.35 -2.93
C LEU A 8 -11.54 1.17 -1.67
N ASP A 9 -11.62 0.50 -0.51
CA ASP A 9 -11.45 1.09 0.82
C ASP A 9 -10.04 0.72 1.35
N PRO A 10 -9.06 1.65 1.30
CA PRO A 10 -7.69 1.36 1.72
C PRO A 10 -7.55 0.95 3.18
N LEU A 11 -8.53 1.23 4.05
CA LEU A 11 -8.48 0.85 5.48
C LEU A 11 -9.06 -0.54 5.74
N ARG A 12 -9.88 -1.05 4.81
CA ARG A 12 -10.52 -2.37 4.92
C ARG A 12 -9.98 -3.41 3.96
N LEU A 13 -9.10 -3.03 3.02
CA LEU A 13 -8.43 -3.99 2.14
C LEU A 13 -7.67 -5.04 2.97
N PRO A 14 -7.95 -6.35 2.83
CA PRO A 14 -7.19 -7.38 3.52
C PRO A 14 -5.76 -7.42 3.00
N LEU A 15 -4.79 -7.31 3.90
CA LEU A 15 -3.35 -7.20 3.59
C LEU A 15 -2.62 -8.55 3.48
N THR A 16 -3.35 -9.65 3.33
CA THR A 16 -2.80 -11.00 3.19
C THR A 16 -3.10 -11.58 1.80
N GLY A 17 -2.12 -12.28 1.22
CA GLY A 17 -2.22 -12.85 -0.11
C GLY A 17 -2.05 -11.80 -1.21
N GLU A 18 -2.44 -12.15 -2.43
CA GLU A 18 -2.28 -11.28 -3.60
C GLU A 18 -3.50 -10.38 -3.79
N ARG A 19 -3.27 -9.11 -4.15
CA ARG A 19 -4.30 -8.11 -4.41
C ARG A 19 -3.93 -7.30 -5.64
N LEU A 20 -4.88 -7.16 -6.55
CA LEU A 20 -4.79 -6.23 -7.68
C LEU A 20 -5.57 -4.97 -7.31
N ILE A 21 -4.92 -3.81 -7.38
CA ILE A 21 -5.57 -2.52 -7.19
C ILE A 21 -5.48 -1.76 -8.51
N GLU A 22 -6.63 -1.55 -9.14
CA GLU A 22 -6.73 -0.72 -10.31
C GLU A 22 -6.91 0.74 -9.89
N ALA A 23 -6.17 1.63 -10.54
CA ALA A 23 -6.25 3.05 -10.29
C ALA A 23 -6.08 3.80 -11.61
N SER A 24 -6.83 4.87 -11.81
CA SER A 24 -6.71 5.77 -12.98
C SER A 24 -5.84 6.99 -12.65
N ALA A 25 -5.52 7.82 -13.64
CA ALA A 25 -4.83 9.07 -13.38
C ALA A 25 -5.65 9.95 -12.42
N GLY A 26 -5.00 10.59 -11.44
CA GLY A 26 -5.67 11.46 -10.47
C GLY A 26 -6.43 10.77 -9.34
N THR A 27 -6.44 9.43 -9.24
CA THR A 27 -7.17 8.71 -8.17
C THR A 27 -6.34 8.48 -6.90
N GLY A 28 -5.33 9.31 -6.64
CA GLY A 28 -4.56 9.27 -5.39
C GLY A 28 -3.69 8.02 -5.18
N LYS A 29 -3.10 7.43 -6.24
CA LYS A 29 -2.26 6.21 -6.14
C LYS A 29 -1.20 6.29 -5.04
N THR A 30 -0.45 7.39 -4.98
CA THR A 30 0.60 7.62 -3.97
C THR A 30 0.00 7.63 -2.57
N PHE A 31 -1.15 8.29 -2.39
CA PHE A 31 -1.88 8.30 -1.13
C PHE A 31 -2.35 6.90 -0.73
N THR A 32 -2.88 6.13 -1.67
CA THR A 32 -3.27 4.73 -1.43
C THR A 32 -2.08 3.88 -1.00
N ILE A 33 -0.95 3.97 -1.71
CA ILE A 33 0.27 3.23 -1.35
C ILE A 33 0.75 3.64 0.04
N ALA A 34 0.80 4.93 0.35
CA ALA A 34 1.20 5.43 1.66
C ALA A 34 0.28 4.94 2.79
N ALA A 35 -1.04 4.93 2.56
CA ALA A 35 -2.01 4.42 3.52
C ALA A 35 -1.80 2.91 3.78
N LEU A 36 -1.59 2.11 2.73
CA LEU A 36 -1.32 0.67 2.87
C LEU A 36 0.03 0.43 3.57
N TYR A 37 1.05 1.22 3.25
CA TYR A 37 2.36 1.17 3.89
C TYR A 37 2.27 1.42 5.39
N LEU A 38 1.57 2.48 5.80
CA LEU A 38 1.33 2.79 7.21
C LEU A 38 0.52 1.69 7.91
N ARG A 39 -0.47 1.09 7.24
CA ARG A 39 -1.23 -0.03 7.83
C ARG A 39 -0.36 -1.24 8.11
N LEU A 40 0.60 -1.55 7.23
CA LEU A 40 1.54 -2.65 7.42
C LEU A 40 2.53 -2.34 8.55
N LEU A 41 3.06 -1.11 8.60
CA LEU A 41 3.99 -0.69 9.65
C LEU A 41 3.36 -0.64 11.05
N LEU A 42 2.10 -0.20 11.14
CA LEU A 42 1.42 0.05 12.41
C LEU A 42 0.44 -1.06 12.81
N GLY A 43 0.25 -2.09 11.97
CA GLY A 43 -0.69 -3.18 12.21
C GLY A 43 -2.16 -2.74 12.20
N LEU A 44 -2.53 -1.79 11.33
CA LEU A 44 -3.87 -1.20 11.29
C LEU A 44 -4.83 -1.97 10.35
N GLY A 45 -6.12 -2.02 10.71
CA GLY A 45 -7.17 -2.63 9.88
C GLY A 45 -7.96 -3.76 10.55
N SER A 46 -7.72 -4.04 11.84
CA SER A 46 -8.48 -5.02 12.62
C SER A 46 -8.50 -6.40 11.93
N ALA A 47 -9.67 -6.99 11.63
CA ALA A 47 -9.78 -8.27 10.93
C ALA A 47 -9.15 -8.28 9.51
N ALA A 48 -8.91 -7.12 8.90
CA ALA A 48 -8.24 -6.99 7.60
C ALA A 48 -6.74 -6.65 7.71
N ALA A 49 -6.21 -6.54 8.93
CA ALA A 49 -4.80 -6.24 9.15
C ALA A 49 -3.89 -7.43 8.81
N PHE A 50 -2.63 -7.14 8.55
CA PHE A 50 -1.60 -8.17 8.53
C PHE A 50 -1.42 -8.76 9.95
N PRO A 51 -1.07 -10.05 10.12
CA PRO A 51 -1.02 -10.69 11.44
C PRO A 51 -0.13 -10.02 12.49
N ARG A 52 0.86 -9.23 12.06
CA ARG A 52 1.74 -8.44 12.92
C ARG A 52 2.15 -7.13 12.23
N PRO A 53 2.61 -6.11 12.96
CA PRO A 53 3.33 -5.00 12.36
C PRO A 53 4.60 -5.49 11.63
N LEU A 54 4.90 -4.86 10.49
CA LEU A 54 6.12 -5.10 9.71
C LEU A 54 7.11 -3.96 9.92
N THR A 55 8.41 -4.23 9.78
CA THR A 55 9.43 -3.18 9.73
C THR A 55 9.59 -2.64 8.31
N VAL A 56 10.27 -1.51 8.16
CA VAL A 56 10.54 -0.89 6.85
C VAL A 56 11.32 -1.85 5.94
N GLU A 57 12.24 -2.62 6.51
CA GLU A 57 13.10 -3.58 5.80
C GLU A 57 12.33 -4.80 5.30
N GLU A 58 11.16 -5.10 5.88
CA GLU A 58 10.28 -6.20 5.48
C GLU A 58 9.33 -5.79 4.35
N LEU A 59 9.29 -4.51 3.96
CA LEU A 59 8.37 -3.95 2.97
C LEU A 59 9.08 -3.62 1.66
N LEU A 60 8.87 -4.44 0.63
CA LEU A 60 9.37 -4.17 -0.72
C LEU A 60 8.34 -3.37 -1.53
N VAL A 61 8.71 -2.15 -1.92
CA VAL A 61 7.94 -1.34 -2.86
C VAL A 61 8.79 -1.12 -4.12
N VAL A 62 8.20 -1.44 -5.28
CA VAL A 62 8.86 -1.31 -6.58
C VAL A 62 8.05 -0.33 -7.44
N THR A 63 8.73 0.64 -8.04
CA THR A 63 8.13 1.60 -8.98
C THR A 63 8.83 1.53 -10.33
N PHE A 64 8.16 1.97 -11.39
CA PHE A 64 8.74 1.98 -12.73
C PHE A 64 9.82 3.06 -12.93
N THR A 65 9.74 4.15 -12.16
CA THR A 65 10.71 5.26 -12.23
C THR A 65 11.46 5.42 -10.91
N GLU A 66 12.72 5.85 -10.99
CA GLU A 66 13.56 6.14 -9.82
C GLU A 66 12.99 7.28 -8.96
N ALA A 67 12.48 8.35 -9.59
CA ALA A 67 11.88 9.49 -8.90
C ALA A 67 10.70 9.08 -7.99
N ALA A 68 9.88 8.11 -8.41
CA ALA A 68 8.78 7.60 -7.59
C ALA A 68 9.26 6.72 -6.42
N THR A 69 10.44 6.09 -6.56
CA THR A 69 11.08 5.36 -5.45
C THR A 69 11.58 6.33 -4.39
N GLU A 70 12.19 7.45 -4.77
CA GLU A 70 12.67 8.47 -3.83
C GLU A 70 11.53 9.13 -3.05
N GLU A 71 10.42 9.44 -3.73
CA GLU A 71 9.23 10.04 -3.10
C GLU A 71 8.63 9.12 -2.00
N LEU A 72 8.64 7.80 -2.23
CA LEU A 72 8.12 6.82 -1.26
C LEU A 72 9.08 6.53 -0.11
N ARG A 73 10.40 6.70 -0.30
CA ARG A 73 11.41 6.48 0.76
C ARG A 73 11.45 7.59 1.80
N GLY A 74 10.82 8.75 1.54
CA GLY A 74 10.60 9.82 2.51
C GLY A 74 11.84 10.19 3.34
N SER A 75 12.72 11.04 2.80
CA SER A 75 13.70 11.86 3.55
C SER A 75 14.43 11.20 4.73
N ASN A 76 14.83 9.94 4.63
CA ASN A 76 15.53 9.25 5.72
C ASN A 76 17.05 9.20 5.50
N SER A 77 17.65 10.33 5.10
CA SER A 77 19.11 10.57 5.17
C SER A 77 19.46 12.03 4.85
N GLN A 78 19.37 12.92 5.82
CA GLN A 78 20.24 14.10 6.02
C GLN A 78 20.34 14.32 7.53
#